data_AF-A0A127Q3N7-F1
#
_entry.id   AF-A0A127Q3N7-F1
#
_cell.length_a   1.000
_cell.length_b   1.000
_cell.length_c   1.000
_cell.angle_alpha   90.00
_cell.angle_beta   90.00
_cell.angle_gamma   90.00
#
_symmetry.space_group_name_H-M   'P 1'
#
loop_
_entity.id
_entity.type
_entity.pdbx_description
1 polymer ?
#
loop_
_entity_poly.entity_id
_entity_poly.type
_entity_poly.pdbx_seq_one_letter_code
_entity_poly.pdbx_strand_id
1 'polypeptide(L)' 'MILTRYLDANEASMTDDDVDAFTRLMELSDNELMDLLLVRKEPDGLLDLPQVHALLARIRTA' A
#
# COMPACT_ATOMS: atom_id res chain seq x y z
N MET A 1 -13.06 -0.13 -4.33
CA MET A 1 -12.07 0.93 -4.11
C MET A 1 -10.91 0.73 -5.08
N ILE A 2 -10.08 1.75 -5.32
CA ILE A 2 -8.95 1.65 -6.26
C ILE A 2 -7.95 0.56 -5.86
N LEU A 3 -7.74 0.37 -4.55
CA LEU A 3 -6.87 -0.66 -3.97
C LEU A 3 -7.35 -2.09 -4.23
N THR A 4 -8.65 -2.36 -4.09
CA THR A 4 -9.22 -3.69 -4.36
C THR A 4 -9.04 -4.08 -5.83
N ARG A 5 -9.23 -3.14 -6.76
CA ARG A 5 -9.00 -3.37 -8.19
C ARG A 5 -7.52 -3.52 -8.54
N TYR A 6 -6.65 -2.77 -7.86
CA TYR A 6 -5.21 -2.94 -8.00
C TYR A 6 -4.77 -4.32 -7.51
N LEU A 7 -5.31 -4.78 -6.38
CA LEU A 7 -5.06 -6.13 -5.85
C LEU A 7 -5.51 -7.18 -6.88
N ASP A 8 -6.77 -7.15 -7.32
CA ASP A 8 -7.30 -8.12 -8.30
C ASP A 8 -6.46 -8.17 -9.59
N ALA A 9 -5.88 -7.04 -10.00
CA ALA A 9 -5.05 -6.95 -11.20
C ALA A 9 -3.59 -7.44 -10.98
N ASN A 10 -3.06 -7.34 -9.77
CA ASN A 10 -1.65 -7.64 -9.46
C ASN A 10 -1.46 -8.88 -8.59
N GLU A 11 -2.53 -9.47 -8.05
CA GLU A 11 -2.53 -10.61 -7.10
C GLU A 11 -1.66 -11.76 -7.61
N ALA A 12 -1.76 -12.11 -8.91
CA ALA A 12 -0.98 -13.17 -9.52
C ALA A 12 0.55 -12.91 -9.58
N SER A 13 0.97 -11.66 -9.40
CA SER A 13 2.36 -11.21 -9.45
C SER A 13 2.90 -10.67 -8.12
N MET A 14 2.05 -10.61 -7.09
CA MET A 14 2.45 -10.16 -5.77
C MET A 14 3.28 -11.22 -5.06
N THR A 15 4.36 -10.76 -4.43
CA THR A 15 5.16 -11.58 -3.52
C THR A 15 4.52 -11.61 -2.13
N ASP A 16 4.96 -12.53 -1.26
CA ASP A 16 4.53 -12.57 0.14
C ASP A 16 4.77 -11.23 0.85
N ASP A 17 5.87 -10.54 0.54
CA ASP A 17 6.18 -9.21 1.08
C ASP A 17 5.18 -8.14 0.61
N ASP A 18 4.77 -8.19 -0.67
CA ASP A 18 3.75 -7.27 -1.21
C ASP A 18 2.39 -7.53 -0.53
N VAL A 19 2.06 -8.79 -0.25
CA VAL A 19 0.82 -9.18 0.45
C VAL A 19 0.84 -8.72 1.91
N ASP A 20 1.96 -8.88 2.63
CA ASP A 20 2.10 -8.37 4.01
C ASP A 20 1.98 -6.85 4.06
N ALA A 21 2.67 -6.14 3.15
CA ALA A 21 2.57 -4.70 3.02
C ALA A 21 1.13 -4.24 2.75
N PHE A 22 0.45 -4.91 1.82
CA PHE A 22 -0.93 -4.59 1.48
C PHE A 22 -1.88 -4.81 2.66
N THR A 23 -1.73 -5.94 3.37
CA THR A 23 -2.53 -6.25 4.55
C THR A 23 -2.42 -5.14 5.59
N ARG A 24 -1.21 -4.65 5.86
CA ARG A 24 -0.98 -3.52 6.77
C ARG A 24 -1.64 -2.23 6.30
N LEU A 25 -1.59 -1.94 4.99
CA LEU A 25 -2.26 -0.76 4.44
C LEU A 25 -3.79 -0.85 4.56
N MET A 26 -4.35 -2.06 4.44
CA MET A 26 -5.79 -2.31 4.60
C MET A 26 -6.27 -2.22 6.05
N GLU A 27 -5.36 -2.34 7.04
CA GLU A 27 -5.68 -2.10 8.46
C GLU A 27 -5.80 -0.59 8.80
N LEU A 28 -5.31 0.29 7.92
CA LEU A 28 -5.39 1.73 8.11
C LEU A 28 -6.79 2.27 7.83
N SER A 29 -7.11 3.41 8.45
CA SER A 29 -8.30 4.17 8.09
C SER A 29 -8.17 4.77 6.68
N ASP A 30 -9.31 4.97 6.01
CA ASP A 30 -9.34 5.58 4.66
C ASP A 30 -8.60 6.93 4.60
N ASN A 31 -8.66 7.71 5.70
CA ASN A 31 -7.98 9.01 5.80
C ASN A 31 -6.45 8.85 5.86
N GLU A 32 -5.95 7.94 6.70
CA GLU A 32 -4.51 7.68 6.82
C GLU A 32 -3.92 7.15 5.51
N LEU A 33 -4.64 6.21 4.89
CA LEU A 33 -4.28 5.66 3.60
C LEU A 33 -4.26 6.75 2.52
N MET A 34 -5.26 7.63 2.50
CA MET A 34 -5.30 8.76 1.57
C MET A 34 -4.14 9.73 1.81
N ASP A 35 -3.79 10.02 3.07
CA ASP A 35 -2.65 10.89 3.40
C ASP A 35 -1.31 10.28 2.95
N LEU A 36 -1.15 8.95 3.07
CA LEU A 36 0.01 8.24 2.51
C LEU A 36 0.00 8.30 0.97
N LEU A 37 -1.14 8.06 0.31
CA LEU A 37 -1.22 8.10 -1.16
C LEU A 37 -0.95 9.51 -1.72
N LEU A 38 -1.43 10.55 -1.05
CA LEU A 38 -1.23 11.96 -1.42
C LEU A 38 0.14 12.51 -0.99
N VAL A 39 1.03 11.70 -0.41
CA VAL A 39 2.35 12.11 0.10
C VAL A 39 2.23 13.26 1.13
N ARG A 40 1.12 13.31 1.86
CA ARG A 40 0.94 14.22 3.00
C ARG A 40 1.58 13.67 4.26
N LYS A 41 1.67 12.33 4.33
CA LYS A 41 2.36 11.58 5.38
C LYS A 41 3.30 10.57 4.73
N GLU A 42 4.42 10.28 5.40
CA GLU A 42 5.31 9.18 5.06
C GLU A 42 5.02 7.94 5.92
N PRO A 43 5.25 6.71 5.41
CA PRO A 43 5.14 5.48 6.21
C PRO A 43 6.10 5.54 7.39
N ASP A 44 5.59 5.37 8.60
CA ASP A 44 6.35 5.42 9.84
C ASP A 44 6.12 4.20 10.72
N GLY A 45 7.05 3.95 11.65
CA GLY A 45 6.94 2.88 12.65
C GLY A 45 6.78 1.49 12.02
N LEU A 46 5.62 0.87 12.20
CA LEU A 46 5.32 -0.48 11.68
C LEU A 46 5.12 -0.54 10.16
N LEU A 47 4.97 0.63 9.52
CA LEU A 47 4.85 0.77 8.07
C LEU A 47 6.16 1.21 7.43
N ASP A 48 7.21 1.52 8.20
CA ASP A 48 8.52 1.89 7.68
C ASP A 48 9.30 0.65 7.23
N LEU A 49 8.75 0.03 6.19
CA LEU A 49 9.23 -1.22 5.62
C LEU A 49 9.45 -1.01 4.11
N PRO A 50 10.57 -1.48 3.55
CA PRO A 50 10.88 -1.30 2.13
C PRO A 50 9.75 -1.74 1.19
N GLN A 51 9.08 -2.84 1.51
CA GLN A 51 7.94 -3.37 0.76
C GLN A 51 6.72 -2.44 0.79
N VAL A 52 6.46 -1.75 1.92
CA VAL A 52 5.36 -0.79 2.03
C VAL A 52 5.65 0.45 1.18
N HIS A 53 6.88 0.96 1.26
CA HIS A 53 7.32 2.08 0.41
C HIS A 53 7.23 1.74 -1.08
N ALA A 54 7.67 0.54 -1.48
CA ALA A 54 7.60 0.06 -2.86
C ALA A 54 6.16 -0.09 -3.35
N LEU A 55 5.27 -0.68 -2.52
CA LEU A 55 3.86 -0.85 -2.85
C LEU A 55 3.14 0.50 -3.00
N LEU A 56 3.36 1.43 -2.07
CA LEU A 56 2.80 2.79 -2.16
C LEU A 56 3.27 3.52 -3.42
N ALA A 57 4.54 3.38 -3.79
CA ALA A 57 5.06 3.97 -5.02
C ALA A 57 4.35 3.40 -6.26
N ARG A 58 4.12 2.08 -6.32
CA ARG A 58 3.40 1.43 -7.43
C ARG A 58 1.94 1.90 -7.51
N ILE A 59 1.23 1.93 -6.38
CA ILE A 59 -0.18 2.37 -6.33
C ILE A 59 -0.32 3.83 -6.76
N ARG A 60 0.63 4.71 -6.39
CA ARG A 60 0.64 6.12 -6.81
C ARG A 60 0.83 6.31 -8.32
N THR A 61 1.36 5.31 -9.02
CA THR A 61 1.65 5.35 -10.47
C THR A 61 0.66 4.56 -11.33
N ALA A 62 -0.27 3.83 -10.70
CA ALA A 62 -1.29 3.01 -11.37
C ALA A 62 -2.52 3.84 -11.77
#